data_AF-W7LUC4-F1
#
_entry.id   AF-W7LUC4-F1
#
_cell.length_a   1.000
_cell.length_b   1.000
_cell.length_c   1.000
_cell.angle_alpha   90.00
_cell.angle_beta   90.00
_cell.angle_gamma   90.00
#
_symmetry.space_group_name_H-M   'P 1'
#
loop_
_entity.id
_entity.type
_entity.pdbx_description
1 polymer ?
#
loop_
_entity_poly.entity_id
_entity_poly.type
_entity_poly.pdbx_seq_one_letter_code
_entity_poly.pdbx_strand_id
1 'polypeptide(L)'
;MNDRQPHPKAYVGCPSVGPFQDFLEGSRIVLRVEWQAGGQWYTVYLQRRRLNLTPPATRPQQPTRAYDTEVVIEPWRAAMKLIQAFEGIVYTEPLDGFPESLTIGNIQILQTDHLNQRYRWVPQQKVTRPAPARASWGYNYNLKVKNFGNDLFEESSNQRVTFVGPSNPLTASHGAMNWDKEDYRNGMRVSDVKCDTYTVIPWVLLNGHVITCVRDETRTDVWVCKNCSMFNRPCTFTPLKRLKELHRGAQPVNGADTIAHPRGPFRFLSLHRTMNSQELGEVFEVSEPLFERFEGSELEDEDIGDDE
;
A
#
# COMPACT_ATOMS: atom_id res chain seq x y z
N MET A 1 7.81 13.12 14.11
CA MET A 1 7.33 11.88 14.75
C MET A 1 7.33 10.75 13.73
N ASN A 2 7.97 9.62 14.02
CA ASN A 2 7.79 8.38 13.28
C ASN A 2 6.52 7.70 13.83
N ASP A 3 5.35 8.19 13.42
CA ASP A 3 4.03 7.68 13.82
C ASP A 3 3.70 6.31 13.19
N ARG A 4 4.65 5.77 12.43
CA ARG A 4 4.56 4.53 11.65
C ARG A 4 3.40 4.51 10.65
N GLN A 5 2.84 5.66 10.28
CA GLN A 5 1.75 5.74 9.32
C GLN A 5 2.27 5.76 7.88
N PRO A 6 1.42 5.39 6.90
CA PRO A 6 1.74 5.56 5.48
C PRO A 6 2.09 7.00 5.15
N HIS A 7 3.19 7.20 4.42
CA HIS A 7 3.57 8.51 3.95
C HIS A 7 2.69 8.92 2.75
N PRO A 8 2.21 10.18 2.66
CA PRO A 8 1.41 10.66 1.53
C PRO A 8 2.12 10.52 0.18
N LYS A 9 3.45 10.61 0.17
CA LYS A 9 4.34 10.44 -1.01
C LYS A 9 5.15 9.13 -0.96
N ALA A 10 4.58 8.05 -0.43
CA ALA A 10 5.32 6.80 -0.25
C ALA A 10 5.93 6.28 -1.57
N TYR A 11 7.06 5.58 -1.49
CA TYR A 11 7.70 4.91 -2.63
C TYR A 11 6.72 3.96 -3.35
N VAL A 12 5.84 3.29 -2.59
CA VAL A 12 4.72 2.51 -3.09
C VAL A 12 3.55 2.59 -2.12
N GLY A 13 2.34 2.78 -2.66
CA GLY A 13 1.10 2.64 -1.91
C GLY A 13 0.73 1.16 -1.78
N CYS A 14 0.41 0.71 -0.57
CA CYS A 14 0.14 -0.69 -0.24
C CYS A 14 -1.29 -0.87 0.25
N PRO A 15 -1.92 -2.02 -0.03
CA PRO A 15 -3.20 -2.35 0.56
C PRO A 15 -3.07 -2.53 2.08
N SER A 16 -4.17 -2.28 2.79
CA SER A 16 -4.24 -2.48 4.25
C SER A 16 -4.05 -3.92 4.70
N VAL A 17 -4.27 -4.88 3.81
CA VAL A 17 -4.15 -6.31 4.08
C VAL A 17 -3.49 -7.02 2.90
N GLY A 18 -2.74 -8.08 3.18
CA GLY A 18 -2.07 -8.90 2.20
C GLY A 18 -1.59 -10.22 2.80
N PRO A 19 -0.74 -10.99 2.10
CA PRO A 19 -0.25 -12.28 2.57
C PRO A 19 0.59 -12.24 3.87
N PHE A 20 1.03 -11.06 4.28
CA PHE A 20 1.81 -10.80 5.48
C PHE A 20 1.07 -9.84 6.40
N GLN A 21 1.34 -9.95 7.70
CA GLN A 21 0.86 -9.01 8.71
C GLN A 21 1.43 -7.62 8.42
N ASP A 22 0.67 -6.58 8.81
CA ASP A 22 1.05 -5.18 8.67
C ASP A 22 1.51 -4.80 7.24
N PHE A 23 0.81 -5.35 6.24
CA PHE A 23 1.13 -5.16 4.82
C PHE A 23 1.23 -3.67 4.40
N LEU A 24 0.58 -2.78 5.15
CA LEU A 24 0.61 -1.35 4.97
C LEU A 24 1.99 -0.72 5.31
N GLU A 25 2.85 -1.42 6.05
CA GLU A 25 4.19 -0.99 6.44
C GLU A 25 5.05 -0.59 5.24
N GLY A 26 4.88 -1.26 4.08
CA GLY A 26 5.58 -0.90 2.84
C GLY A 26 5.30 0.53 2.35
N SER A 27 4.21 1.16 2.79
CA SER A 27 3.89 2.56 2.48
C SER A 27 4.46 3.59 3.44
N ARG A 28 5.28 3.18 4.42
CA ARG A 28 5.89 4.12 5.36
C ARG A 28 7.14 4.80 4.78
N ILE A 29 7.77 4.18 3.78
CA ILE A 29 9.00 4.70 3.21
C ILE A 29 8.72 5.73 2.10
N VAL A 30 9.36 6.88 2.21
CA VAL A 30 9.48 7.89 1.15
C VAL A 30 10.94 7.98 0.75
N LEU A 31 11.19 8.09 -0.55
CA LEU A 31 12.54 8.24 -1.10
C LEU A 31 12.64 9.58 -1.80
N ARG A 32 13.76 10.27 -1.56
CA ARG A 32 14.12 11.53 -2.18
C ARG A 32 15.59 11.49 -2.55
N VAL A 33 15.93 12.08 -3.69
CA VAL A 33 17.33 12.25 -4.13
C VAL A 33 17.61 13.74 -4.22
N GLU A 34 18.79 14.12 -3.79
CA GLU A 34 19.34 15.47 -3.92
C GLU A 34 20.63 15.42 -4.73
N TRP A 35 20.82 16.40 -5.60
CA TRP A 35 22.03 16.51 -6.42
C TRP A 35 22.35 17.98 -6.72
N GLN A 36 23.62 18.27 -6.96
CA GLN A 36 24.07 19.61 -7.34
C GLN A 36 24.28 19.68 -8.86
N ALA A 37 23.80 20.74 -9.49
CA ALA A 37 24.09 21.06 -10.88
C ALA A 37 24.28 22.57 -11.05
N GLY A 38 25.39 23.00 -11.65
CA GLY A 38 25.68 24.43 -11.86
C GLY A 38 25.79 25.25 -10.58
N GLY A 39 26.21 24.64 -9.46
CA GLY A 39 26.30 25.28 -8.15
C GLY A 39 24.98 25.32 -7.36
N GLN A 40 23.85 24.97 -7.98
CA GLN A 40 22.53 24.90 -7.35
C GLN A 40 22.19 23.47 -6.94
N TRP A 41 21.61 23.29 -5.76
CA TRP A 41 21.07 22.00 -5.31
C TRP A 41 19.62 21.82 -5.77
N TYR A 42 19.32 20.59 -6.16
CA TYR A 42 18.02 20.14 -6.63
C TYR A 42 17.56 18.90 -5.88
N THR A 43 16.24 18.69 -5.84
CA THR A 43 15.64 17.51 -5.25
C THR A 43 14.45 16.98 -6.02
N VAL A 44 14.23 15.67 -5.96
CA VAL A 44 13.06 14.99 -6.53
C VAL A 44 12.64 13.80 -5.67
N TYR A 45 11.33 13.55 -5.58
CA TYR A 45 10.80 12.34 -4.94
C TYR A 45 10.86 11.14 -5.88
N LEU A 46 11.16 9.97 -5.34
CA LEU A 46 11.15 8.72 -6.08
C LEU A 46 9.90 7.89 -5.78
N GLN A 47 9.36 7.27 -6.82
CA GLN A 47 8.27 6.31 -6.72
C GLN A 47 8.59 5.08 -7.55
N ARG A 48 8.08 3.93 -7.09
CA ARG A 48 8.11 2.72 -7.87
C ARG A 48 7.24 2.84 -9.12
N ARG A 49 7.86 2.76 -10.29
CA ARG A 49 7.16 2.82 -11.58
C ARG A 49 6.30 1.58 -11.85
N ARG A 50 6.84 0.38 -11.58
CA ARG A 50 6.19 -0.92 -11.85
C ARG A 50 5.58 -1.49 -10.58
N LEU A 51 4.26 -1.56 -10.54
CA LEU A 51 3.51 -2.14 -9.42
C LEU A 51 3.22 -3.65 -9.62
N ASN A 52 3.82 -4.29 -10.63
CA ASN A 52 3.58 -5.69 -11.02
C ASN A 52 2.11 -6.14 -10.98
N LEU A 53 1.20 -5.20 -11.28
CA LEU A 53 -0.22 -5.49 -11.44
C LEU A 53 -0.49 -6.32 -12.72
N THR A 54 0.56 -6.56 -13.52
CA THR A 54 0.57 -7.40 -14.70
C THR A 54 1.42 -8.64 -14.45
N PRO A 55 0.89 -9.85 -14.66
CA PRO A 55 1.69 -11.07 -14.60
C PRO A 55 2.77 -11.02 -15.68
N PRO A 56 3.88 -11.76 -15.50
CA PRO A 56 4.89 -11.87 -16.54
C PRO A 56 4.20 -12.36 -17.81
N ALA A 57 4.46 -11.69 -18.94
CA ALA A 57 3.92 -12.09 -20.24
C ALA A 57 4.52 -13.44 -20.66
N THR A 58 4.04 -14.54 -20.09
CA THR A 58 4.32 -15.88 -20.59
C THR A 58 3.23 -16.26 -21.57
N ARG A 59 3.61 -16.22 -22.85
CA ARG A 59 3.10 -16.92 -24.04
C ARG A 59 1.60 -17.32 -24.04
N PRO A 60 0.86 -17.04 -25.13
CA PRO A 60 -0.59 -17.25 -25.23
C PRO A 60 -1.08 -18.73 -25.24
N GLN A 61 -0.35 -19.69 -24.67
CA GLN A 61 -0.69 -21.12 -24.76
C GLN A 61 -0.46 -21.97 -23.49
N GLN A 62 -0.43 -21.39 -22.28
CA GLN A 62 -0.44 -22.21 -21.05
C GLN A 62 -1.58 -21.82 -20.08
N PRO A 63 -2.68 -22.60 -20.04
CA PRO A 63 -3.83 -22.32 -19.17
C PRO A 63 -3.64 -22.66 -17.68
N THR A 64 -2.45 -23.09 -17.23
CA THR A 64 -2.33 -23.81 -15.94
C THR A 64 -0.99 -23.59 -15.23
N ARG A 65 -0.57 -22.34 -15.03
CA ARG A 65 0.35 -22.06 -13.91
C ARG A 65 -0.38 -21.27 -12.84
N ALA A 66 -0.42 -21.85 -11.64
CA ALA A 66 -0.81 -21.14 -10.42
C ALA A 66 -0.17 -19.75 -10.45
N TYR A 67 -0.99 -18.70 -10.29
CA TYR A 67 -0.48 -17.35 -10.25
C TYR A 67 0.54 -17.23 -9.13
N ASP A 68 1.74 -16.80 -9.49
CA ASP A 68 2.82 -16.66 -8.53
C ASP A 68 2.55 -15.45 -7.63
N THR A 69 2.12 -15.74 -6.40
CA THR A 69 1.85 -14.72 -5.38
C THR A 69 3.09 -13.86 -5.15
N GLU A 70 4.29 -14.42 -5.31
CA GLU A 70 5.55 -13.70 -5.12
C GLU A 70 5.74 -12.57 -6.14
N VAL A 71 5.29 -12.74 -7.38
CA VAL A 71 5.34 -11.67 -8.40
C VAL A 71 4.42 -10.51 -8.02
N VAL A 72 3.23 -10.84 -7.51
CA VAL A 72 2.19 -9.86 -7.17
C VAL A 72 2.57 -9.04 -5.94
N ILE A 73 3.27 -9.63 -4.96
CA ILE A 73 3.72 -8.94 -3.75
C ILE A 73 5.12 -8.34 -3.88
N GLU A 74 5.82 -8.53 -5.00
CA GLU A 74 7.19 -8.03 -5.18
C GLU A 74 7.33 -6.51 -4.91
N PRO A 75 6.38 -5.63 -5.30
CA PRO A 75 6.47 -4.21 -4.96
C PRO A 75 6.50 -3.95 -3.45
N TRP A 76 5.71 -4.70 -2.68
CA TRP A 76 5.72 -4.64 -1.22
C TRP A 76 7.03 -5.21 -0.67
N ARG A 77 7.51 -6.37 -1.18
CA ARG A 77 8.80 -6.92 -0.76
C ARG A 77 9.95 -5.96 -1.03
N ALA A 78 9.96 -5.26 -2.17
CA ALA A 78 10.96 -4.26 -2.49
C ALA A 78 10.95 -3.10 -1.48
N ALA A 79 9.77 -2.60 -1.11
CA ALA A 79 9.64 -1.58 -0.08
C ALA A 79 10.15 -2.07 1.29
N MET A 80 9.77 -3.28 1.70
CA MET A 80 10.24 -3.88 2.95
C MET A 80 11.75 -4.10 2.99
N LYS A 81 12.38 -4.46 1.85
CA LYS A 81 13.84 -4.58 1.74
C LYS A 81 14.53 -3.22 1.88
N LEU A 82 13.95 -2.16 1.32
CA LEU A 82 14.47 -0.80 1.52
C LEU A 82 14.34 -0.38 2.99
N ILE A 83 13.19 -0.64 3.63
CA ILE A 83 13.01 -0.39 5.07
C ILE A 83 14.04 -1.17 5.89
N GLN A 84 14.22 -2.46 5.61
CA GLN A 84 15.22 -3.30 6.26
C GLN A 84 16.62 -2.69 6.15
N ALA A 85 17.02 -2.29 4.94
CA ALA A 85 18.33 -1.73 4.69
C ALA A 85 18.50 -0.35 5.36
N PHE A 86 17.50 0.55 5.32
CA PHE A 86 17.60 1.90 5.87
C PHE A 86 17.37 1.99 7.38
N GLU A 87 16.67 1.03 7.99
CA GLU A 87 16.54 0.93 9.45
C GLU A 87 17.60 0.01 10.10
N GLY A 88 18.47 -0.61 9.31
CA GLY A 88 19.52 -1.51 9.82
C GLY A 88 18.97 -2.80 10.41
N ILE A 89 17.85 -3.30 9.90
CA ILE A 89 17.15 -4.45 10.48
C ILE A 89 17.85 -5.76 10.12
N VAL A 90 18.14 -6.55 11.15
CA VAL A 90 18.57 -7.95 11.04
C VAL A 90 17.38 -8.83 11.41
N TYR A 91 16.84 -9.55 10.44
CA TYR A 91 15.69 -10.43 10.64
C TYR A 91 16.09 -11.75 11.30
N THR A 92 15.29 -12.19 12.26
CA THR A 92 15.40 -13.54 12.84
C THR A 92 14.48 -14.53 12.13
N GLU A 93 14.86 -15.81 12.13
CA GLU A 93 14.07 -16.91 11.58
C GLU A 93 12.67 -17.04 12.22
N PRO A 94 11.65 -17.55 11.48
CA PRO A 94 11.70 -17.95 10.07
C PRO A 94 11.71 -16.74 9.12
N LEU A 95 12.58 -16.75 8.11
CA LEU A 95 12.78 -15.58 7.24
C LEU A 95 11.69 -15.35 6.16
N ASP A 96 10.87 -16.35 5.83
CA ASP A 96 9.74 -16.23 4.87
C ASP A 96 10.07 -15.52 3.53
N GLY A 97 11.27 -15.76 3.00
CA GLY A 97 11.78 -15.20 1.75
C GLY A 97 12.41 -13.81 1.87
N PHE A 98 12.59 -13.30 3.09
CA PHE A 98 13.42 -12.13 3.37
C PHE A 98 14.90 -12.55 3.56
N PRO A 99 15.86 -11.71 3.17
CA PRO A 99 17.25 -11.90 3.57
C PRO A 99 17.40 -11.60 5.07
N GLU A 100 18.29 -12.31 5.77
CA GLU A 100 18.60 -12.06 7.18
C GLU A 100 19.05 -10.61 7.41
N SER A 101 19.91 -10.08 6.54
CA SER A 101 20.35 -8.69 6.58
C SER A 101 20.57 -8.13 5.17
N LEU A 102 20.45 -6.82 5.05
CA LEU A 102 20.79 -6.07 3.85
C LEU A 102 21.69 -4.90 4.22
N THR A 103 22.82 -4.79 3.53
CA THR A 103 23.76 -3.68 3.71
C THR A 103 23.77 -2.83 2.45
N ILE A 104 23.55 -1.52 2.57
CA ILE A 104 23.59 -0.58 1.46
C ILE A 104 24.45 0.61 1.85
N GLY A 105 25.67 0.68 1.29
CA GLY A 105 26.55 1.85 1.44
C GLY A 105 26.74 2.32 2.90
N ASN A 106 27.04 3.61 3.04
CA ASN A 106 27.11 4.27 4.35
C ASN A 106 25.78 4.95 4.62
N ILE A 107 25.04 4.45 5.61
CA ILE A 107 23.73 5.00 6.01
C ILE A 107 23.90 5.77 7.30
N GLN A 108 23.46 7.03 7.27
CA GLN A 108 23.28 7.84 8.46
C GLN A 108 21.80 7.99 8.75
N ILE A 109 21.45 8.00 10.03
CA ILE A 109 20.10 8.23 10.53
C ILE A 109 20.11 9.57 11.26
N LEU A 110 19.09 10.38 11.01
CA LEU A 110 18.88 11.60 11.78
C LEU A 110 18.36 11.23 13.17
N GLN A 111 19.20 11.34 14.18
CA GLN A 111 18.79 11.26 15.57
C GLN A 111 18.18 12.60 15.98
N THR A 112 16.97 12.56 16.54
CA THR A 112 16.22 13.73 16.95
C THR A 112 15.98 13.72 18.45
N ASP A 113 16.53 14.68 19.16
CA ASP A 113 16.14 14.99 20.54
C ASP A 113 15.11 16.12 20.51
N HIS A 114 13.84 15.75 20.59
CA HIS A 114 12.75 16.71 20.52
C HIS A 114 12.64 17.60 21.76
N LEU A 115 13.16 17.15 22.91
CA LEU A 115 13.09 17.93 24.15
C LEU A 115 14.09 19.08 24.11
N ASN A 116 15.30 18.80 23.63
CA ASN A 116 16.38 19.80 23.54
C ASN A 116 16.51 20.42 22.15
N GLN A 117 15.63 20.06 21.21
CA GLN A 117 15.66 20.49 19.80
C GLN A 117 17.01 20.22 19.11
N ARG A 118 17.71 19.15 19.49
CA ARG A 118 19.00 18.77 18.93
C ARG A 118 18.84 17.73 17.83
N TYR A 119 19.59 17.89 16.75
CA TYR A 119 19.56 17.02 15.58
C TYR A 119 20.98 16.60 15.22
N ARG A 120 21.21 15.31 15.03
CA ARG A 120 22.53 14.86 14.56
C ARG A 120 22.42 13.64 13.67
N TRP A 121 23.27 13.61 12.67
CA TRP A 121 23.46 12.42 11.84
C TRP A 121 24.33 11.43 12.61
N VAL A 122 23.79 10.24 12.86
CA VAL A 122 24.55 9.14 13.48
C VAL A 122 24.64 7.97 12.50
N PRO A 123 25.71 7.18 12.54
CA PRO A 123 25.76 5.93 11.80
C PRO A 123 24.54 5.07 12.13
N GLN A 124 23.94 4.47 11.10
CA GLN A 124 22.88 3.51 11.29
C GLN A 124 23.31 2.40 12.25
N GLN A 125 22.47 2.11 13.23
CA GLN A 125 22.68 0.99 14.15
C GLN A 125 21.91 -0.24 13.66
N LYS A 126 22.48 -1.42 13.88
CA LYS A 126 21.79 -2.68 13.59
C LYS A 126 20.76 -2.98 14.67
N VAL A 127 19.57 -3.38 14.27
CA VAL A 127 18.47 -3.75 15.18
C VAL A 127 17.92 -5.11 14.78
N THR A 128 17.87 -6.03 15.73
CA THR A 128 17.29 -7.35 15.52
C THR A 128 15.76 -7.31 15.63
N ARG A 129 15.04 -7.88 14.67
CA ARG A 129 13.57 -7.99 14.67
C ARG A 129 13.12 -9.31 14.02
N PRO A 130 11.92 -9.82 14.32
CA PRO A 130 11.36 -10.92 13.53
C PRO A 130 11.12 -10.49 12.07
N ALA A 131 11.28 -11.43 11.13
CA ALA A 131 10.83 -11.22 9.76
C ALA A 131 9.31 -10.99 9.70
N PRO A 132 8.79 -10.29 8.68
CA PRO A 132 7.36 -10.12 8.50
C PRO A 132 6.63 -11.46 8.51
N ALA A 133 5.73 -11.63 9.48
CA ALA A 133 4.99 -12.88 9.65
C ALA A 133 3.87 -13.01 8.61
N ARG A 134 3.59 -14.24 8.17
CA ARG A 134 2.39 -14.51 7.35
C ARG A 134 1.11 -14.13 8.11
N ALA A 135 0.19 -13.48 7.42
CA ALA A 135 -1.12 -13.18 7.98
C ALA A 135 -2.01 -14.43 7.92
N SER A 136 -2.76 -14.69 8.99
CA SER A 136 -3.86 -15.67 8.91
C SER A 136 -5.05 -15.06 8.17
N TRP A 137 -5.92 -15.91 7.62
CA TRP A 137 -7.17 -15.45 7.01
C TRP A 137 -8.01 -14.65 8.02
N GLY A 138 -8.15 -15.15 9.25
CA GLY A 138 -8.90 -14.48 10.32
C GLY A 138 -8.34 -13.10 10.66
N TYR A 139 -7.00 -12.95 10.67
CA TYR A 139 -6.34 -11.66 10.86
C TYR A 139 -6.77 -10.66 9.77
N ASN A 140 -6.62 -11.05 8.51
CA ASN A 140 -6.96 -10.19 7.38
C ASN A 140 -8.47 -9.92 7.28
N TYR A 141 -9.31 -10.88 7.67
CA TYR A 141 -10.76 -10.69 7.74
C TYR A 141 -11.13 -9.62 8.77
N ASN A 142 -10.64 -9.75 10.01
CA ASN A 142 -10.91 -8.79 11.06
C ASN A 142 -10.40 -7.40 10.72
N LEU A 143 -9.20 -7.31 10.12
CA LEU A 143 -8.63 -6.03 9.69
C LEU A 143 -9.44 -5.41 8.54
N LYS A 144 -9.96 -6.21 7.60
CA LYS A 144 -10.88 -5.71 6.56
C LYS A 144 -12.20 -5.24 7.15
N VAL A 145 -12.79 -5.97 8.09
CA VAL A 145 -14.01 -5.53 8.79
C VAL A 145 -13.76 -4.25 9.56
N LYS A 146 -12.62 -4.10 10.24
CA LYS A 146 -12.27 -2.85 10.92
C LYS A 146 -12.13 -1.67 9.95
N ASN A 147 -11.48 -1.88 8.81
CA ASN A 147 -11.17 -0.80 7.86
C ASN A 147 -12.33 -0.43 6.91
N PHE A 148 -13.26 -1.36 6.68
CA PHE A 148 -14.32 -1.21 5.67
C PHE A 148 -15.72 -1.62 6.16
N GLY A 149 -15.81 -2.40 7.24
CA GLY A 149 -17.05 -2.99 7.74
C GLY A 149 -17.70 -2.28 8.94
N ASN A 150 -16.97 -1.47 9.71
CA ASN A 150 -17.49 -0.74 10.88
C ASN A 150 -17.65 0.77 10.59
N ASP A 151 -18.81 1.31 10.95
CA ASP A 151 -19.25 2.63 11.48
C ASP A 151 -18.51 3.96 11.20
N LEU A 152 -17.44 4.01 10.40
CA LEU A 152 -16.89 5.28 9.86
C LEU A 152 -17.86 6.01 8.89
N PHE A 153 -19.11 5.56 8.82
CA PHE A 153 -20.21 6.08 8.02
C PHE A 153 -21.52 6.24 8.82
N GLU A 154 -21.44 6.22 10.15
CA GLU A 154 -22.62 6.34 11.04
C GLU A 154 -23.16 7.76 11.22
N GLU A 155 -22.60 8.81 10.62
CA GLU A 155 -23.12 10.16 10.88
C GLU A 155 -24.46 10.49 10.21
N SER A 156 -25.08 9.59 9.43
CA SER A 156 -26.44 9.88 8.90
C SER A 156 -27.32 8.71 8.44
N SER A 157 -26.86 7.46 8.50
CA SER A 157 -27.75 6.32 8.18
C SER A 157 -27.22 5.01 8.78
N ASN A 158 -28.07 4.30 9.55
CA ASN A 158 -27.82 2.97 10.15
C ASN A 158 -27.54 1.85 9.13
N GLN A 159 -26.64 2.04 8.17
CA GLN A 159 -26.34 1.07 7.12
C GLN A 159 -24.82 0.89 6.97
N ARG A 160 -24.38 -0.36 7.16
CA ARG A 160 -23.05 -0.85 6.75
C ARG A 160 -22.75 -0.35 5.33
N VAL A 161 -21.52 0.06 5.02
CA VAL A 161 -21.20 0.67 3.70
C VAL A 161 -20.52 -0.29 2.73
N THR A 162 -19.72 -1.22 3.24
CA THR A 162 -19.06 -2.26 2.45
C THR A 162 -19.30 -3.61 3.10
N PHE A 163 -19.81 -4.58 2.35
CA PHE A 163 -19.91 -5.95 2.81
C PHE A 163 -18.56 -6.66 2.69
N VAL A 164 -18.06 -7.19 3.79
CA VAL A 164 -16.84 -8.02 3.83
C VAL A 164 -17.23 -9.48 3.90
N GLY A 165 -16.92 -10.26 2.87
CA GLY A 165 -17.24 -11.69 2.82
C GLY A 165 -16.55 -12.46 3.95
N PRO A 166 -17.21 -13.52 4.46
CA PRO A 166 -16.79 -14.81 3.93
C PRO A 166 -17.94 -15.73 3.51
N SER A 167 -19.20 -15.35 3.74
CA SER A 167 -20.34 -16.19 3.36
C SER A 167 -20.57 -16.16 1.85
N ASN A 168 -21.14 -17.27 1.33
CA ASN A 168 -21.51 -17.54 -0.07
C ASN A 168 -21.71 -16.28 -0.95
N PRO A 169 -21.31 -16.33 -2.24
CA PRO A 169 -21.34 -15.17 -3.12
C PRO A 169 -22.70 -14.49 -3.02
N LEU A 170 -22.66 -13.18 -2.75
CA LEU A 170 -23.87 -12.38 -2.68
C LEU A 170 -24.60 -12.56 -4.01
N THR A 171 -25.84 -13.03 -3.96
CA THR A 171 -26.69 -13.03 -5.14
C THR A 171 -26.91 -11.58 -5.59
N ALA A 172 -27.23 -11.35 -6.86
CA ALA A 172 -27.63 -10.00 -7.30
C ALA A 172 -28.87 -9.49 -6.55
N SER A 173 -29.64 -10.36 -5.91
CA SER A 173 -30.76 -10.01 -5.01
C SER A 173 -30.34 -9.78 -3.55
N HIS A 174 -29.07 -10.02 -3.19
CA HIS A 174 -28.61 -9.88 -1.82
C HIS A 174 -28.70 -8.41 -1.41
N GLY A 175 -29.28 -8.15 -0.23
CA GLY A 175 -29.52 -6.79 0.27
C GLY A 175 -28.29 -5.89 0.12
N ALA A 176 -27.11 -6.40 0.48
CA ALA A 176 -25.82 -5.71 0.36
C ALA A 176 -25.45 -5.12 -1.03
N MET A 177 -26.10 -5.58 -2.11
CA MET A 177 -25.85 -5.10 -3.47
C MET A 177 -26.92 -4.15 -4.02
N ASN A 178 -28.11 -4.11 -3.41
CA ASN A 178 -29.29 -3.37 -3.90
C ASN A 178 -29.82 -2.42 -2.82
N TRP A 179 -28.94 -1.66 -2.17
CA TRP A 179 -29.35 -0.73 -1.11
C TRP A 179 -30.02 0.55 -1.64
N ASP A 180 -29.72 0.97 -2.87
CA ASP A 180 -30.38 2.10 -3.51
C ASP A 180 -31.19 1.64 -4.73
N LYS A 181 -32.39 2.21 -4.89
CA LYS A 181 -33.24 2.00 -6.08
C LYS A 181 -32.57 2.57 -7.34
N GLU A 182 -31.63 3.49 -7.20
CA GLU A 182 -30.80 4.02 -8.29
C GLU A 182 -29.56 3.16 -8.56
N ASP A 183 -29.17 2.29 -7.61
CA ASP A 183 -28.12 1.28 -7.80
C ASP A 183 -28.63 0.04 -8.55
N TYR A 184 -29.87 0.10 -9.05
CA TYR A 184 -30.49 -0.95 -9.83
C TYR A 184 -29.73 -1.16 -11.14
N ARG A 185 -28.88 -2.18 -11.14
CA ARG A 185 -28.15 -2.67 -12.31
C ARG A 185 -29.09 -3.43 -13.23
N ASN A 186 -30.07 -2.73 -13.81
CA ASN A 186 -31.07 -3.28 -14.73
C ASN A 186 -30.42 -4.25 -15.73
N GLY A 187 -30.72 -5.55 -15.61
CA GLY A 187 -30.28 -6.57 -16.55
C GLY A 187 -28.93 -7.25 -16.29
N MET A 188 -28.19 -6.89 -15.23
CA MET A 188 -27.00 -7.68 -14.85
C MET A 188 -27.40 -9.04 -14.26
N ARG A 189 -26.79 -10.12 -14.76
CA ARG A 189 -26.97 -11.46 -14.20
C ARG A 189 -26.27 -11.53 -12.83
N VAL A 190 -26.68 -12.46 -11.97
CA VAL A 190 -26.03 -12.76 -10.67
C VAL A 190 -24.51 -12.98 -10.83
N SER A 191 -24.07 -13.49 -11.98
CA SER A 191 -22.67 -13.66 -12.37
C SER A 191 -21.86 -12.37 -12.57
N ASP A 192 -22.49 -11.20 -12.59
CA ASP A 192 -21.87 -9.93 -12.98
C ASP A 192 -21.49 -9.05 -11.77
N VAL A 193 -21.89 -9.45 -10.56
CA VAL A 193 -21.49 -8.78 -9.31
C VAL A 193 -20.02 -9.09 -9.02
N LYS A 194 -19.18 -8.06 -9.15
CA LYS A 194 -17.73 -8.13 -8.98
C LYS A 194 -17.33 -7.50 -7.64
N CYS A 195 -16.44 -8.16 -6.91
CA CYS A 195 -15.89 -7.60 -5.67
C CYS A 195 -15.11 -6.31 -5.93
N ASP A 196 -14.97 -5.46 -4.91
CA ASP A 196 -14.31 -4.15 -5.01
C ASP A 196 -12.85 -4.29 -5.43
N THR A 197 -12.16 -5.34 -5.02
CA THR A 197 -10.81 -5.66 -5.52
C THR A 197 -10.79 -5.87 -7.02
N TYR A 198 -11.78 -6.56 -7.59
CA TYR A 198 -11.89 -6.71 -9.04
C TYR A 198 -12.25 -5.37 -9.70
N THR A 199 -13.16 -4.61 -9.10
CA THR A 199 -13.65 -3.35 -9.67
C THR A 199 -12.59 -2.24 -9.63
N VAL A 200 -11.77 -2.19 -8.59
CA VAL A 200 -10.69 -1.21 -8.38
C VAL A 200 -9.37 -1.66 -9.00
N ILE A 201 -9.24 -2.94 -9.40
CA ILE A 201 -8.17 -3.43 -10.28
C ILE A 201 -8.77 -3.76 -11.69
N PRO A 202 -9.22 -2.76 -12.49
CA PRO A 202 -9.68 -2.98 -13.86
C PRO A 202 -8.59 -3.57 -14.76
N TRP A 203 -8.98 -4.66 -15.42
CA TRP A 203 -8.87 -5.02 -16.86
C TRP A 203 -7.67 -4.62 -17.73
N VAL A 204 -6.93 -3.56 -17.44
CA VAL A 204 -5.87 -3.03 -18.33
C VAL A 204 -4.53 -3.71 -18.09
N LEU A 205 -4.41 -4.50 -17.02
CA LEU A 205 -3.11 -4.97 -16.56
C LEU A 205 -2.87 -6.45 -16.86
N LEU A 206 -3.75 -7.13 -17.60
CA LEU A 206 -3.67 -8.57 -17.82
C LEU A 206 -3.86 -8.91 -19.31
N ASN A 207 -2.87 -8.68 -20.18
CA ASN A 207 -2.72 -9.26 -21.54
C ASN A 207 -3.97 -9.91 -22.21
N GLY A 208 -5.12 -9.23 -22.29
CA GLY A 208 -6.38 -9.82 -22.77
C GLY A 208 -7.01 -10.95 -21.94
N HIS A 209 -6.47 -11.33 -20.78
CA HIS A 209 -7.00 -12.37 -19.90
C HIS A 209 -7.79 -11.78 -18.73
N VAL A 210 -9.11 -11.95 -18.78
CA VAL A 210 -10.04 -11.52 -17.74
C VAL A 210 -9.95 -12.49 -16.56
N ILE A 211 -9.27 -12.12 -15.47
CA ILE A 211 -9.44 -12.85 -14.19
C ILE A 211 -10.80 -12.44 -13.64
N THR A 212 -11.85 -13.13 -14.09
CA THR A 212 -13.22 -12.97 -13.60
C THR A 212 -13.27 -13.11 -12.08
N CYS A 213 -14.25 -12.47 -11.43
CA CYS A 213 -14.51 -12.62 -10.00
C CYS A 213 -15.09 -14.03 -9.73
N VAL A 214 -14.27 -15.06 -10.00
CA VAL A 214 -14.60 -16.48 -9.91
C VAL A 214 -13.99 -17.02 -8.63
N ARG A 215 -14.74 -17.93 -8.01
CA ARG A 215 -14.34 -18.64 -6.80
C ARG A 215 -12.95 -19.26 -6.97
N ASP A 216 -12.14 -19.14 -5.93
CA ASP A 216 -10.95 -19.97 -5.77
C ASP A 216 -11.37 -21.35 -5.24
N GLU A 217 -11.30 -22.36 -6.10
CA GLU A 217 -11.67 -23.73 -5.78
C GLU A 217 -10.66 -24.40 -4.83
N THR A 218 -9.45 -23.85 -4.71
CA THR A 218 -8.45 -24.37 -3.75
C THR A 218 -8.78 -24.01 -2.30
N ARG A 219 -9.71 -23.08 -2.08
CA ARG A 219 -10.19 -22.65 -0.77
C ARG A 219 -11.52 -23.34 -0.45
N THR A 220 -11.45 -24.36 0.40
CA THR A 220 -12.61 -25.11 0.91
C THR A 220 -13.16 -24.53 2.21
N ASP A 221 -12.34 -23.76 2.92
CA ASP A 221 -12.65 -23.12 4.21
C ASP A 221 -13.54 -21.87 4.08
N VAL A 222 -13.48 -21.18 2.94
CA VAL A 222 -14.20 -19.91 2.70
C VAL A 222 -14.59 -19.74 1.23
N TRP A 223 -15.60 -18.90 0.98
CA TRP A 223 -15.82 -18.40 -0.38
C TRP A 223 -15.02 -17.11 -0.60
N VAL A 224 -14.11 -17.15 -1.57
CA VAL A 224 -13.28 -16.01 -1.98
C VAL A 224 -12.99 -16.12 -3.47
N CYS A 225 -12.88 -15.00 -4.17
CA CYS A 225 -12.45 -15.02 -5.56
C CYS A 225 -10.92 -15.22 -5.68
N LYS A 226 -10.46 -15.75 -6.82
CA LYS A 226 -9.02 -15.99 -7.06
C LYS A 226 -8.14 -14.75 -6.78
N ASN A 227 -8.58 -13.56 -7.17
CA ASN A 227 -7.85 -12.31 -6.91
C ASN A 227 -7.66 -12.01 -5.43
N CYS A 228 -8.72 -12.13 -4.64
CA CYS A 228 -8.65 -11.87 -3.20
C CYS A 228 -7.92 -13.00 -2.46
N SER A 229 -8.03 -14.24 -2.94
CA SER A 229 -7.32 -15.39 -2.40
C SER A 229 -5.80 -15.24 -2.55
N MET A 230 -5.31 -14.75 -3.70
CA MET A 230 -3.87 -14.48 -3.90
C MET A 230 -3.27 -13.53 -2.85
N PHE A 231 -4.06 -12.55 -2.40
CA PHE A 231 -3.63 -11.63 -1.34
C PHE A 231 -4.02 -12.09 0.06
N ASN A 232 -4.51 -13.33 0.21
CA ASN A 232 -5.02 -13.90 1.45
C ASN A 232 -6.04 -13.00 2.17
N ARG A 233 -7.00 -12.42 1.45
CA ARG A 233 -7.94 -11.44 2.01
C ARG A 233 -9.38 -11.72 1.59
N PRO A 234 -10.39 -11.27 2.36
CA PRO A 234 -11.78 -11.44 1.96
C PRO A 234 -12.16 -10.57 0.76
N CYS A 235 -13.13 -11.03 -0.01
CA CYS A 235 -13.84 -10.19 -0.97
C CYS A 235 -14.61 -9.09 -0.24
N THR A 236 -14.63 -7.91 -0.85
CA THR A 236 -15.39 -6.74 -0.40
C THR A 236 -16.38 -6.36 -1.48
N PHE A 237 -17.56 -5.88 -1.09
CA PHE A 237 -18.60 -5.47 -2.02
C PHE A 237 -19.22 -4.16 -1.55
N THR A 238 -19.06 -3.13 -2.36
CA THR A 238 -19.61 -1.79 -2.12
C THR A 238 -20.65 -1.47 -3.21
N PRO A 239 -21.84 -0.97 -2.85
CA PRO A 239 -22.83 -0.50 -3.82
C PRO A 239 -22.25 0.57 -4.75
N LEU A 240 -22.72 0.65 -6.01
CA LEU A 240 -22.06 1.46 -7.03
C LEU A 240 -22.14 2.96 -6.73
N LYS A 241 -23.28 3.46 -6.22
CA LYS A 241 -23.47 4.85 -5.82
C LYS A 241 -22.49 5.22 -4.72
N ARG A 242 -22.37 4.40 -3.67
CA ARG A 242 -21.38 4.60 -2.60
C ARG A 242 -19.95 4.50 -3.11
N LEU A 243 -19.67 3.56 -4.00
CA LEU A 243 -18.36 3.45 -4.64
C LEU A 243 -18.01 4.76 -5.39
N LYS A 244 -18.94 5.32 -6.16
CA LYS A 244 -18.74 6.62 -6.85
C LYS A 244 -18.52 7.77 -5.87
N GLU A 245 -19.32 7.87 -4.80
CA GLU A 245 -19.16 8.90 -3.76
C GLU A 245 -17.76 8.83 -3.11
N LEU A 246 -17.33 7.63 -2.75
CA LEU A 246 -16.03 7.38 -2.12
C LEU A 246 -14.85 7.63 -3.07
N HIS A 247 -15.07 7.50 -4.38
CA HIS A 247 -14.13 7.92 -5.42
C HIS A 247 -14.26 9.40 -5.82
N ARG A 248 -14.99 10.22 -5.03
CA ARG A 248 -15.24 11.65 -5.30
C ARG A 248 -15.84 11.91 -6.69
N GLY A 249 -16.77 11.06 -7.12
CA GLY A 249 -17.46 11.16 -8.40
C GLY A 249 -16.67 10.68 -9.62
N ALA A 250 -15.40 10.29 -9.47
CA ALA A 250 -14.67 9.64 -10.55
C ALA A 250 -15.31 8.28 -10.87
N GLN A 251 -15.40 7.91 -12.16
CA GLN A 251 -15.86 6.57 -12.50
C GLN A 251 -14.82 5.55 -12.02
N PRO A 252 -15.18 4.66 -11.07
CA PRO A 252 -14.28 3.62 -10.59
C PRO A 252 -14.09 2.51 -11.66
N VAL A 253 -14.94 2.53 -12.69
CA VAL A 253 -14.98 1.58 -13.79
C VAL A 253 -14.43 2.31 -15.02
N ASN A 254 -13.28 1.86 -15.55
CA ASN A 254 -12.75 2.20 -16.89
C ASN A 254 -11.69 3.30 -17.06
N GLY A 255 -10.98 3.77 -16.03
CA GLY A 255 -9.85 4.72 -16.20
C GLY A 255 -8.51 4.17 -15.73
N ALA A 256 -7.50 4.04 -16.60
CA ALA A 256 -6.14 3.60 -16.22
C ALA A 256 -5.52 4.45 -15.09
N ASP A 257 -5.78 5.76 -15.09
CA ASP A 257 -5.25 6.70 -14.10
C ASP A 257 -5.98 6.65 -12.75
N THR A 258 -7.30 6.41 -12.73
CA THR A 258 -8.08 6.28 -11.48
C THR A 258 -7.65 5.07 -10.65
N ILE A 259 -7.04 4.08 -11.30
CA ILE A 259 -6.57 2.80 -10.72
C ILE A 259 -5.17 2.95 -10.16
N ALA A 260 -4.32 3.70 -10.86
CA ALA A 260 -2.97 3.99 -10.40
C ALA A 260 -2.99 4.94 -9.20
N HIS A 261 -3.98 5.85 -9.12
CA HIS A 261 -4.10 6.85 -8.05
C HIS A 261 -5.46 6.79 -7.34
N PRO A 262 -5.79 5.66 -6.69
CA PRO A 262 -7.03 5.51 -5.95
C PRO A 262 -7.09 6.54 -4.82
N ARG A 263 -8.28 7.11 -4.62
CA ARG A 263 -8.54 8.12 -3.58
C ARG A 263 -9.39 7.54 -2.46
N GLY A 264 -9.36 8.21 -1.31
CA GLY A 264 -10.16 7.81 -0.16
C GLY A 264 -9.78 6.42 0.39
N PRO A 265 -10.72 5.68 1.00
CA PRO A 265 -10.44 4.38 1.63
C PRO A 265 -10.05 3.29 0.63
N PHE A 266 -10.39 3.44 -0.67
CA PHE A 266 -10.10 2.45 -1.70
C PHE A 266 -8.62 2.31 -2.04
N ARG A 267 -7.80 3.31 -1.73
CA ARG A 267 -6.34 3.19 -1.85
C ARG A 267 -5.78 2.03 -1.03
N PHE A 268 -6.48 1.64 0.03
CA PHE A 268 -6.10 0.53 0.88
C PHE A 268 -6.61 -0.85 0.38
N LEU A 269 -7.12 -0.94 -0.86
CA LEU A 269 -7.49 -2.19 -1.52
C LEU A 269 -6.43 -2.72 -2.48
N SER A 270 -5.51 -1.91 -2.99
CA SER A 270 -4.52 -2.38 -3.97
C SER A 270 -3.18 -1.68 -3.80
N LEU A 271 -2.15 -2.26 -4.43
CA LEU A 271 -0.94 -1.52 -4.68
C LEU A 271 -1.26 -0.34 -5.59
N HIS A 272 -0.70 0.83 -5.31
CA HIS A 272 -0.99 2.05 -6.03
C HIS A 272 0.17 3.05 -6.03
N ARG A 273 0.07 4.04 -6.91
CA ARG A 273 0.92 5.23 -6.95
C ARG A 273 0.35 6.28 -6.02
N THR A 274 1.23 6.86 -5.22
CA THR A 274 0.94 7.89 -4.21
C THR A 274 1.08 9.31 -4.74
N MET A 275 1.77 9.47 -5.87
CA MET A 275 2.11 10.72 -6.53
C MET A 275 1.71 10.63 -8.00
N ASN A 276 1.08 11.68 -8.52
CA ASN A 276 0.68 11.83 -9.91
C ASN A 276 1.86 12.19 -10.82
N SER A 277 1.66 12.18 -12.15
CA SER A 277 2.73 12.44 -13.12
C SER A 277 3.37 13.83 -12.99
N GLN A 278 2.61 14.83 -12.56
CA GLN A 278 3.13 16.18 -12.29
C GLN A 278 4.04 16.16 -11.05
N GLU A 279 3.58 15.55 -9.95
CA GLU A 279 4.36 15.44 -8.71
C GLU A 279 5.66 14.64 -8.87
N LEU A 280 5.69 13.66 -9.80
CA LEU A 280 6.91 12.89 -10.10
C LEU A 280 7.91 13.64 -10.98
N GLY A 281 7.42 14.54 -11.84
CA GLY A 281 8.26 15.35 -12.72
C GLY A 281 8.74 16.65 -12.06
N GLU A 282 8.26 16.96 -10.87
CA GLU A 282 8.57 18.20 -10.16
C GLU A 282 9.95 18.13 -9.51
N VAL A 283 10.91 18.83 -10.13
CA VAL A 283 12.24 19.08 -9.57
C VAL A 283 12.18 20.40 -8.80
N PHE A 284 12.60 20.37 -7.54
CA PHE A 284 12.63 21.55 -6.69
C PHE A 284 14.06 22.00 -6.47
N GLU A 285 14.29 23.32 -6.46
CA GLU A 285 15.52 23.89 -5.93
C GLU A 285 15.49 23.83 -4.40
N VAL A 286 16.63 23.48 -3.81
CA VAL A 286 16.84 23.56 -2.36
C VAL A 286 18.05 24.44 -2.09
N SER A 287 17.94 25.33 -1.11
CA SER A 287 19.03 26.22 -0.73
C SER A 287 20.19 25.45 -0.11
N GLU A 288 19.88 24.37 0.62
CA GLU A 288 20.81 23.54 1.36
C GLU A 288 20.29 22.09 1.34
N PRO A 289 21.14 21.09 1.04
CA PRO A 289 20.76 19.68 1.06
C PRO A 289 20.49 19.20 2.49
N LEU A 290 19.75 18.10 2.63
CA LEU A 290 19.35 17.56 3.93
C LEU A 290 20.54 17.25 4.85
N PHE A 291 21.63 16.75 4.28
CA PHE A 291 22.76 16.33 5.09
C PHE A 291 23.44 17.54 5.76
N GLU A 292 23.65 18.64 5.01
CA GLU A 292 24.22 19.91 5.51
C GLU A 292 23.27 20.59 6.51
N ARG A 293 21.97 20.60 6.23
CA ARG A 293 20.95 21.27 7.06
C ARG A 293 20.94 20.86 8.54
N PHE A 294 21.39 19.65 8.84
CA PHE A 294 21.46 19.13 10.21
C PHE A 294 22.90 18.79 10.64
N GLU A 295 23.89 19.22 9.87
CA GLU A 295 25.30 19.16 10.21
C GLU A 295 25.60 20.36 11.15
N GLY A 296 26.07 20.09 12.37
CA GLY A 296 26.49 21.15 13.31
C GLY A 296 25.42 21.74 14.25
N SER A 297 24.26 21.10 14.50
CA SER A 297 23.31 21.57 15.53
C SER A 297 23.71 21.22 16.99
N GLU A 298 24.97 20.86 17.21
CA GLU A 298 25.60 20.97 18.53
C GLU A 298 25.80 22.47 18.77
N LEU A 299 24.84 23.12 19.44
CA LEU A 299 25.12 24.39 20.09
C LEU A 299 26.38 24.15 20.93
N GLU A 300 27.43 24.90 20.61
CA GLU A 300 28.60 25.10 21.45
C GLU A 300 28.09 25.18 22.89
N ASP A 301 28.57 24.28 23.76
CA ASP A 301 28.38 24.45 25.18
C ASP A 301 28.88 25.88 25.47
N GLU A 302 27.95 26.80 25.77
CA GLU A 302 28.33 28.13 26.21
C GLU A 302 29.29 27.91 27.37
N ASP A 303 30.56 28.24 27.14
CA ASP A 303 31.56 28.39 28.16
C ASP A 303 30.90 29.22 29.26
N ILE A 304 30.49 28.55 30.34
CA ILE A 304 30.13 29.22 31.57
C ILE A 304 31.44 29.84 32.01
N GLY A 305 31.62 31.11 31.64
CA GLY A 305 32.71 31.93 32.10
C GLY A 305 32.76 31.81 33.62
N ASP A 306 33.88 31.32 34.10
CA ASP A 306 34.34 31.55 35.46
C ASP A 306 34.38 33.07 35.67
N ASP A 307 33.33 33.63 36.29
CA ASP A 307 33.38 34.95 36.89
C ASP A 307 33.75 34.80 38.37
N GLU A 308 34.83 35.51 38.71
CA GLU A 308 35.57 35.62 39.97
C GLU A 308 34.74 35.97 41.22
#